data_AF-A0A933IBG3-F1
#
_entry.id   AF-A0A933IBG3-F1
#
_cell.length_a   1.000
_cell.length_b   1.000
_cell.length_c   1.000
_cell.angle_alpha   90.00
_cell.angle_beta   90.00
_cell.angle_gamma   90.00
#
_symmetry.space_group_name_H-M   'P 1'
#
loop_
_entity.id
_entity.type
_entity.pdbx_description
1 polymer ?
#
loop_
_entity_poly.entity_id
_entity_poly.type
_entity_poly.pdbx_seq_one_letter_code
_entity_poly.pdbx_strand_id
1 'polypeptide(L)'
;MLPYFKKHKTFKKLNTGRNSTPIESYLRLMYLKHRYQMGYDTLVKEVSDSFKWRRFCRLSLSSKVPDDTTLVKLTNLYGPELAREINQELVKKLIKKKIIRGKKLRAYCKAVEAKIHFPKSDQRRVRSCQQC
;
A
#
# COMPACT_ATOMS: atom_id res chain seq x y z
N MET A 1 5.60 8.41 -21.75
CA MET A 1 5.62 6.93 -21.65
C MET A 1 6.29 6.58 -20.31
N LEU A 2 5.65 5.85 -19.39
CA LEU A 2 6.11 5.72 -17.99
C LEU A 2 7.30 4.74 -17.84
N PRO A 3 8.54 5.20 -17.54
CA PRO A 3 9.75 4.37 -17.56
C PRO A 3 9.95 3.46 -16.32
N TYR A 4 8.97 3.39 -15.41
CA TYR A 4 9.15 2.84 -14.06
C TYR A 4 8.84 1.35 -13.90
N PHE A 5 8.29 0.67 -14.92
CA PHE A 5 7.94 -0.75 -14.83
C PHE A 5 9.15 -1.71 -14.97
N LYS A 6 10.39 -1.20 -15.03
CA LYS A 6 11.58 -1.97 -15.41
C LYS A 6 11.98 -3.10 -14.43
N LYS A 7 11.48 -3.11 -13.20
CA LYS A 7 11.95 -4.05 -12.16
C LYS A 7 10.99 -5.21 -11.85
N HIS A 8 9.72 -5.10 -12.25
CA HIS A 8 8.73 -6.14 -11.98
C HIS A 8 8.43 -6.91 -13.27
N LYS A 9 8.34 -8.24 -13.17
CA LYS A 9 7.98 -9.10 -14.31
C LYS A 9 6.72 -8.53 -14.97
N THR A 10 6.90 -7.91 -16.13
CA THR A 10 5.79 -7.45 -16.95
C THR A 10 5.02 -8.70 -17.34
N PHE A 11 3.73 -8.75 -16.99
CA PHE A 11 2.90 -9.87 -17.39
C PHE A 11 2.76 -9.81 -18.91
N LYS A 12 3.53 -10.65 -19.63
CA LYS A 12 3.39 -10.80 -21.07
C LYS A 12 1.97 -11.29 -21.32
N LYS A 13 1.16 -10.48 -22.01
CA LYS A 13 -0.20 -10.84 -22.39
C LYS A 13 -0.10 -12.00 -23.40
N LEU A 14 -0.13 -13.23 -22.90
CA LEU A 14 -0.29 -14.41 -23.73
C LEU A 14 -1.77 -14.42 -24.15
N ASN A 15 -2.04 -14.48 -25.46
CA ASN A 15 -3.42 -14.57 -25.98
C ASN A 15 -4.08 -15.93 -25.69
N THR A 16 -3.47 -16.74 -24.83
CA THR A 16 -3.91 -18.07 -24.46
C THR A 16 -3.84 -18.18 -22.93
N GLY A 17 -4.99 -18.24 -22.27
CA GLY A 17 -5.11 -18.43 -20.82
C GLY A 17 -6.10 -17.48 -20.12
N ARG A 18 -6.33 -17.71 -18.83
CA ARG A 18 -7.16 -16.84 -17.99
C ARG A 18 -6.49 -15.48 -17.84
N ASN A 19 -7.23 -14.40 -18.16
CA ASN A 19 -6.73 -13.04 -17.98
C ASN A 19 -6.27 -12.84 -16.53
N SER A 20 -5.00 -12.45 -16.36
CA SER A 20 -4.45 -12.10 -15.06
C SER A 20 -5.17 -10.86 -14.49
N THR A 21 -5.22 -10.76 -13.16
CA THR A 21 -5.85 -9.62 -12.50
C THR A 21 -5.07 -8.34 -12.84
N PRO A 22 -5.71 -7.29 -13.34
CA PRO A 22 -5.03 -6.02 -13.59
C PRO A 22 -4.38 -5.49 -12.31
N ILE A 23 -3.15 -5.00 -12.40
CA ILE A 23 -2.42 -4.41 -11.26
C ILE A 23 -3.23 -3.27 -10.61
N GLU A 24 -4.00 -2.55 -11.42
CA GLU A 24 -4.88 -1.48 -11.00
C GLU A 24 -5.98 -1.96 -10.02
N SER A 25 -6.58 -3.13 -10.30
CA SER A 25 -7.59 -3.76 -9.43
C SER A 25 -6.93 -4.32 -8.16
N TYR A 26 -5.77 -4.95 -8.30
CA TYR A 26 -4.98 -5.46 -7.17
C TYR A 26 -4.65 -4.35 -6.16
N LEU A 27 -4.10 -3.20 -6.62
CA LEU A 27 -3.75 -2.09 -5.72
C LEU A 27 -4.95 -1.56 -4.94
N ARG A 28 -6.13 -1.53 -5.56
CA ARG A 28 -7.37 -1.10 -4.89
C ARG A 28 -7.89 -2.11 -3.88
N LEU A 29 -7.79 -3.40 -4.19
CA LEU A 29 -8.09 -4.47 -3.23
C LEU A 29 -7.15 -4.37 -2.02
N MET A 30 -5.85 -4.14 -2.25
CA MET A 30 -4.89 -3.95 -1.17
C MET A 30 -5.15 -2.69 -0.35
N TYR A 31 -5.61 -1.61 -0.98
CA TYR A 31 -6.06 -0.40 -0.27
C TYR A 31 -7.22 -0.70 0.68
N LEU A 32 -8.27 -1.40 0.21
CA LEU A 32 -9.41 -1.76 1.06
C LEU A 32 -8.98 -2.66 2.21
N LYS A 33 -8.15 -3.67 1.91
CA LYS A 33 -7.56 -4.57 2.91
C LYS A 33 -6.87 -3.79 4.03
N HIS A 34 -6.01 -2.83 3.66
CA HIS A 34 -5.26 -2.02 4.60
C HIS A 34 -6.18 -1.05 5.37
N ARG A 35 -7.08 -0.34 4.68
CA ARG A 35 -7.97 0.66 5.25
C ARG A 35 -8.94 0.10 6.29
N TYR A 36 -9.44 -1.10 6.08
CA TYR A 36 -10.39 -1.78 6.97
C TYR A 36 -9.76 -2.91 7.78
N GLN A 37 -8.43 -3.09 7.71
CA GLN A 37 -7.67 -4.09 8.47
C GLN A 37 -8.19 -5.52 8.30
N MET A 38 -8.56 -5.89 7.07
CA MET A 38 -9.16 -7.19 6.76
C MET A 38 -8.12 -8.25 6.36
N GLY A 39 -8.48 -9.52 6.59
CA GLY A 39 -7.83 -10.67 5.98
C GLY A 39 -8.16 -10.80 4.48
N TYR A 40 -7.46 -11.68 3.76
CA TYR A 40 -7.71 -11.88 2.33
C TYR A 40 -9.08 -12.52 2.05
N ASP A 41 -9.47 -13.54 2.83
CA ASP A 41 -10.76 -14.20 2.70
C ASP A 41 -11.93 -13.22 2.92
N THR A 42 -11.91 -12.49 4.03
CA THR A 42 -12.91 -11.46 4.35
C THR A 42 -12.98 -10.39 3.25
N LEU A 43 -11.84 -9.91 2.76
CA LEU A 43 -11.79 -8.93 1.68
C LEU A 43 -12.52 -9.45 0.42
N VAL A 44 -12.29 -10.70 0.02
CA VAL A 44 -12.92 -11.27 -1.18
C VAL A 44 -14.44 -11.38 -0.99
N LYS A 45 -14.89 -11.82 0.20
CA LYS A 45 -16.32 -11.92 0.53
C LYS A 45 -17.02 -10.56 0.47
N GLU A 46 -16.48 -9.58 1.19
CA GLU A 46 -17.05 -8.23 1.26
C GLU A 46 -17.04 -7.50 -0.10
N VAL A 47 -15.95 -7.65 -0.87
CA VAL A 47 -15.90 -7.09 -2.23
C VAL A 47 -16.87 -7.82 -3.16
N SER A 48 -17.10 -9.12 -2.96
CA SER A 48 -18.05 -9.87 -3.78
C SER A 48 -19.49 -9.39 -3.55
N ASP A 49 -19.84 -9.09 -2.29
CA ASP A 49 -21.17 -8.68 -1.87
C ASP A 49 -21.48 -7.20 -2.16
N SER A 50 -20.48 -6.33 -2.02
CA SER A 50 -20.66 -4.88 -2.18
C SER A 50 -20.43 -4.39 -3.60
N PHE A 51 -21.49 -4.03 -4.32
CA PHE A 51 -21.39 -3.36 -5.63
C PHE A 51 -20.47 -2.13 -5.61
N LYS A 52 -20.53 -1.35 -4.52
CA LYS A 52 -19.71 -0.15 -4.33
C LYS A 52 -18.22 -0.51 -4.35
N TRP A 53 -17.84 -1.60 -3.67
CA TRP A 53 -16.45 -2.04 -3.61
C TRP A 53 -16.00 -2.67 -4.93
N ARG A 54 -16.86 -3.42 -5.62
CA ARG A 54 -16.57 -3.90 -6.99
C ARG A 54 -16.30 -2.74 -7.94
N ARG A 55 -17.16 -1.72 -7.91
CA ARG A 55 -17.02 -0.53 -8.75
C ARG A 55 -15.74 0.23 -8.43
N PHE A 56 -15.41 0.39 -7.14
CA PHE A 56 -14.15 0.96 -6.70
C PHE A 56 -12.97 0.19 -7.29
N CYS A 57 -12.93 -1.14 -7.11
CA CYS A 57 -11.87 -2.02 -7.59
C CYS A 57 -11.84 -2.25 -9.12
N ARG A 58 -12.70 -1.57 -9.88
CA ARG A 58 -12.86 -1.73 -11.34
C ARG A 58 -13.15 -3.17 -11.77
N LEU A 59 -13.84 -3.92 -10.93
CA LEU A 59 -14.34 -5.26 -11.26
C LEU A 59 -15.71 -5.11 -11.94
N SER A 60 -15.92 -5.80 -13.06
CA SER A 60 -17.26 -5.85 -13.66
C SER A 60 -18.21 -6.64 -12.75
N LEU A 61 -19.50 -6.35 -12.87
CA LEU A 61 -20.56 -7.10 -12.16
C LEU A 61 -20.50 -8.59 -12.49
N SER A 62 -20.27 -8.92 -13.76
CA SER A 62 -20.19 -10.30 -14.26
C SER A 62 -18.85 -10.99 -14.01
N SER A 63 -17.78 -10.25 -13.70
CA SER A 63 -16.45 -10.85 -13.50
C SER A 63 -16.33 -11.52 -12.13
N LYS A 64 -15.53 -12.58 -12.01
CA LYS A 64 -15.22 -13.15 -10.71
C LYS A 64 -14.22 -12.26 -9.97
N VAL A 65 -14.44 -12.02 -8.67
CA VAL A 65 -13.42 -11.38 -7.81
C VAL A 65 -12.19 -12.29 -7.73
N PRO A 66 -10.97 -11.75 -7.77
CA PRO A 66 -9.77 -12.55 -7.56
C PRO A 66 -9.85 -13.31 -6.23
N ASP A 67 -9.49 -14.59 -6.28
CA ASP A 67 -9.46 -15.48 -5.13
C ASP A 67 -8.40 -15.04 -4.10
N ASP A 68 -8.56 -15.39 -2.83
CA ASP A 68 -7.63 -15.02 -1.76
C ASP A 68 -6.20 -15.55 -2.05
N THR A 69 -6.09 -16.78 -2.55
CA THR A 69 -4.84 -17.38 -2.99
C THR A 69 -4.18 -16.62 -4.15
N THR A 70 -5.00 -16.03 -5.03
CA THR A 70 -4.53 -15.18 -6.12
C THR A 70 -3.97 -13.87 -5.58
N LEU A 71 -4.62 -13.27 -4.59
CA LEU A 71 -4.13 -12.06 -3.93
C LEU A 71 -2.81 -12.29 -3.20
N VAL A 72 -2.62 -13.45 -2.55
CA VAL A 72 -1.34 -13.81 -1.94
C VAL A 72 -0.24 -13.92 -3.00
N LYS A 73 -0.50 -14.60 -4.13
CA LYS A 73 0.46 -14.71 -5.25
C LYS A 73 0.84 -13.35 -5.82
N LEU A 74 -0.14 -12.46 -6.01
CA LEU A 74 0.10 -11.10 -6.50
C LEU A 74 0.87 -10.26 -5.47
N THR A 75 0.59 -10.45 -4.19
CA THR A 75 1.32 -9.77 -3.10
C THR A 75 2.77 -10.20 -3.05
N ASN A 76 3.07 -11.49 -3.23
CA ASN A 76 4.43 -11.98 -3.31
C ASN A 76 5.15 -11.49 -4.58
N LEU A 77 4.41 -11.30 -5.68
CA LEU A 77 4.97 -10.81 -6.95
C LEU A 77 5.33 -9.32 -6.91
N TYR A 78 4.45 -8.51 -6.33
CA TYR A 78 4.58 -7.05 -6.35
C TYR A 78 5.23 -6.50 -5.08
N GLY A 79 4.95 -7.12 -3.94
CA GLY A 79 5.43 -6.68 -2.63
C GLY A 79 4.84 -5.34 -2.17
N PRO A 80 5.05 -5.01 -0.88
CA PRO A 80 4.65 -3.72 -0.32
C PRO A 80 5.44 -2.54 -0.92
N GLU A 81 6.69 -2.77 -1.31
CA GLU A 81 7.58 -1.74 -1.84
C GLU A 81 7.05 -1.15 -3.16
N LEU A 82 6.54 -1.99 -4.07
CA LEU A 82 5.98 -1.49 -5.33
C LEU A 82 4.75 -0.60 -5.09
N ALA A 83 3.88 -0.98 -4.15
CA ALA A 83 2.71 -0.16 -3.83
C ALA A 83 3.14 1.21 -3.28
N ARG A 84 4.19 1.25 -2.45
CA ARG A 84 4.77 2.48 -1.91
C ARG A 84 5.38 3.33 -3.02
N GLU A 85 6.17 2.74 -3.92
CA GLU A 85 6.79 3.44 -5.05
C GLU A 85 5.74 4.04 -5.99
N ILE A 86 4.71 3.27 -6.36
CA ILE A 86 3.61 3.73 -7.21
C ILE A 86 2.89 4.91 -6.54
N ASN A 87 2.59 4.81 -5.25
CA ASN A 87 1.92 5.88 -4.52
C ASN A 87 2.78 7.15 -4.46
N GLN A 88 4.08 7.02 -4.16
CA GLN A 88 5.00 8.16 -4.13
C GLN A 88 5.07 8.86 -5.49
N GLU A 89 5.20 8.10 -6.58
CA GLU A 89 5.25 8.66 -7.93
C GLU A 89 3.91 9.28 -8.37
N LEU A 90 2.79 8.69 -7.97
CA LEU A 90 1.47 9.25 -8.19
C LEU A 90 1.33 10.61 -7.50
N VAL A 91 1.67 10.69 -6.22
CA VAL A 91 1.64 11.93 -5.44
C VAL A 91 2.54 13.00 -6.06
N LYS A 92 3.78 12.66 -6.42
CA LYS A 92 4.70 13.59 -7.10
C LYS A 92 4.09 14.18 -8.39
N LYS A 93 3.46 13.34 -9.22
CA LYS A 93 2.80 13.80 -10.46
C LYS A 93 1.58 14.68 -10.18
N LEU A 94 0.78 14.34 -9.17
CA LEU A 94 -0.41 15.11 -8.82
C LEU A 94 -0.08 16.47 -8.22
N ILE A 95 1.02 16.58 -7.46
CA ILE A 95 1.57 17.85 -6.97
C ILE A 95 2.05 18.70 -8.16
N LYS A 96 2.81 18.13 -9.10
CA LYS A 96 3.26 18.83 -10.32
C LYS A 96 2.08 19.38 -11.13
N LYS A 97 0.98 18.62 -11.21
CA LYS A 97 -0.26 19.03 -11.88
C LYS A 97 -1.13 19.99 -11.05
N LYS A 98 -0.69 20.41 -9.85
CA LYS A 98 -1.43 21.27 -8.91
C LYS A 98 -2.82 20.74 -8.53
N ILE A 99 -3.05 19.44 -8.65
CA ILE A 99 -4.32 18.78 -8.26
C ILE A 99 -4.36 18.61 -6.74
N ILE A 100 -3.24 18.14 -6.16
CA ILE A 100 -3.07 18.04 -4.72
C ILE A 100 -2.33 19.28 -4.24
N ARG A 101 -2.97 20.06 -3.36
CA ARG A 101 -2.31 21.14 -2.61
C ARG A 101 -1.71 20.51 -1.35
N GLY A 102 -0.38 20.48 -1.27
CA GLY A 102 0.30 19.99 -0.06
C GLY A 102 -0.12 20.83 1.15
N LYS A 103 -0.53 20.17 2.24
CA LYS A 103 -0.67 20.86 3.54
C LYS A 103 0.75 21.09 4.06
N LYS A 104 1.20 22.35 4.19
CA LYS A 104 2.38 22.68 4.99
C LYS A 104 2.02 22.33 6.44
N LEU A 105 2.44 21.16 6.92
CA LEU A 105 2.36 20.85 8.34
C LEU A 105 3.46 21.66 9.04
N ARG A 106 3.08 22.69 9.80
CA ARG A 106 4.00 23.37 10.72
C ARG A 106 4.10 22.48 11.96
N ALA A 107 5.15 21.67 12.03
CA ALA A 107 5.49 20.95 13.24
C ALA A 107 6.36 21.89 14.12
N TYR A 108 5.75 22.51 15.12
CA TYR A 108 6.50 23.18 16.20
C TYR A 108 6.70 22.17 17.33
N CYS A 109 7.86 21.53 17.39
CA CYS A 109 8.29 20.84 18.61
C CYS A 109 9.15 21.81 19.42
N LYS A 110 8.68 22.22 20.61
CA LYS A 110 9.59 22.79 21.61
C LYS A 110 10.25 21.61 22.31
N ALA A 111 11.55 21.41 22.10
CA ALA A 111 12.32 20.53 22.95
C ALA A 111 12.32 21.15 24.35
N VAL A 112 11.58 20.54 25.27
CA VAL A 112 11.76 20.79 26.70
C VAL A 112 12.81 19.80 27.17
N GLU A 113 13.82 20.29 27.91
CA GLU A 113 14.74 19.41 28.60
C GLU A 113 13.93 18.57 29.59
N ALA A 114 13.70 17.30 29.25
CA ALA A 114 13.24 16.35 30.24
C ALA A 114 14.37 16.26 31.27
N LYS A 115 14.08 16.60 32.53
CA LYS A 115 14.99 16.37 33.65
C LYS A 115 15.00 14.86 33.90
N ILE A 116 15.68 14.10 33.04
CA ILE A 116 15.81 12.65 33.16
C ILE A 116 16.71 12.44 34.37
N HIS A 117 16.10 12.15 35.53
CA HIS A 117 16.86 11.67 36.67
C HIS A 117 17.33 10.27 36.33
N PHE A 118 18.61 10.16 36.01
CA PHE A 118 19.28 8.88 35.82
C PHE A 118 19.10 8.07 37.10
N PRO A 119 18.46 6.89 37.09
CA PRO A 119 18.37 6.08 38.28
C PRO A 119 19.81 5.70 38.69
N LYS A 120 20.25 6.21 39.84
CA LYS A 120 21.51 5.80 40.46
C LYS A 120 21.35 4.42 41.08
N SER A 121 21.14 3.41 40.23
CA SER A 121 21.27 2.01 40.60
C SER A 121 21.31 1.17 39.32
N ASP A 122 22.46 0.52 39.13
CA ASP A 122 22.78 -0.50 38.13
C ASP A 122 23.20 0.02 36.74
N GLN A 123 24.51 -0.06 36.48
CA GLN A 123 25.13 0.07 35.16
C GLN A 123 24.72 -1.12 34.27
N ARG A 124 23.47 -1.17 33.81
CA ARG A 124 23.13 -1.95 32.61
C ARG A 124 22.83 -1.04 31.44
N ARG A 125 23.94 -0.73 30.76
CA ARG A 125 24.09 -0.18 29.42
C ARG A 125 22.97 -0.61 28.47
N VAL A 126 21.90 0.18 28.36
CA VAL A 126 21.01 0.13 27.20
C VAL A 126 21.70 0.89 26.07
N ARG A 127 22.47 0.16 25.27
CA ARG A 127 22.88 0.63 23.94
C ARG A 127 21.66 0.64 23.02
N SER A 128 21.73 1.57 22.07
CA SER A 128 20.92 1.74 20.87
C SER A 128 19.47 2.19 21.03
N CYS A 129 19.29 3.51 21.01
CA CYS A 129 18.32 4.11 20.10
C CYS A 129 18.99 5.28 19.37
N GLN A 130 19.89 4.95 18.44
CA GLN A 130 20.01 5.71 17.21
C GLN A 130 19.06 5.04 16.21
N GLN A 131 18.32 5.85 15.46
CA GLN A 131 17.28 5.47 14.49
C GLN A 131 15.91 5.06 15.07
N CYS A 132 15.05 6.05 15.28
CA CYS A 132 13.80 6.24 14.49
C CYS A 132 13.24 7.64 14.75
#